data_AF-A0A971EXR6-F1
#
_entry.id   AF-A0A971EXR6-F1
#
_cell.length_a   1.000
_cell.length_b   1.000
_cell.length_c   1.000
_cell.angle_alpha   90.00
_cell.angle_beta   90.00
_cell.angle_gamma   90.00
#
_symmetry.space_group_name_H-M   'P 1'
#
loop_
_entity.id
_entity.type
_entity.pdbx_description
1 polymer ?
#
loop_
_entity_poly.entity_id
_entity_poly.type
_entity_poly.pdbx_seq_one_letter_code
_entity_poly.pdbx_strand_id
1 'polypeptide(L)'
;MKKTNKLVLCILIIALITLSSITAYAAMCSHGWEYWEVMDVDYDYEYIDSGVCYATITTYVECKICGTTGELMSYGINSHEWVREDLGHIPGTNMHRFNNTCNNCGYSFITEDFCSIPH
;
A
#
# COMPACT_ATOMS: atom_id res chain seq x y z
N MET A 1 -32.65 -40.05 36.08
CA MET A 1 -31.22 -40.22 35.75
C MET A 1 -30.92 -40.32 34.24
N LYS A 2 -31.74 -40.99 33.40
CA LYS A 2 -31.44 -41.13 31.94
C LYS A 2 -31.51 -39.83 31.11
N LYS A 3 -32.33 -38.84 31.49
CA LYS A 3 -32.48 -37.57 30.74
C LYS A 3 -31.32 -36.59 30.97
N THR A 4 -30.85 -36.48 32.20
CA THR A 4 -29.71 -35.61 32.58
C THR A 4 -28.42 -36.03 31.89
N ASN A 5 -28.16 -37.34 31.79
CA ASN A 5 -26.97 -37.87 31.12
C ASN A 5 -26.93 -37.55 29.62
N LYS A 6 -28.10 -37.55 28.94
CA LYS A 6 -28.20 -37.19 27.51
C LYS A 6 -27.92 -35.70 27.28
N LEU A 7 -28.38 -34.85 28.20
CA LEU A 7 -28.22 -33.40 28.12
C LEU A 7 -26.76 -33.00 28.35
N VAL A 8 -26.10 -33.62 29.33
CA VAL A 8 -24.65 -33.45 29.58
C VAL A 8 -23.83 -33.90 28.36
N LEU A 9 -24.18 -35.04 27.76
CA LEU A 9 -23.49 -35.54 26.56
C LEU A 9 -23.64 -34.57 25.37
N CYS A 10 -24.83 -34.01 25.15
CA CYS A 10 -25.05 -33.01 24.10
C CYS A 10 -24.19 -31.76 24.32
N ILE A 11 -24.12 -31.25 25.55
CA ILE A 11 -23.29 -30.08 25.87
C ILE A 11 -21.80 -30.37 25.60
N LEU A 12 -21.32 -31.56 25.97
CA LEU A 12 -19.93 -31.96 25.73
C LEU A 12 -19.61 -32.07 24.22
N ILE A 13 -20.53 -32.60 23.41
CA ILE A 13 -20.36 -32.69 21.96
C ILE A 13 -20.31 -31.29 21.32
N ILE A 14 -21.21 -30.39 21.72
CA ILE A 14 -21.21 -29.01 21.22
C ILE A 14 -19.92 -28.30 21.62
N ALA A 15 -19.48 -28.46 22.88
CA ALA A 15 -18.22 -27.89 23.35
C ALA A 15 -17.03 -28.37 22.53
N LEU A 16 -16.93 -29.68 22.26
CA LEU A 16 -15.88 -30.28 21.43
C LEU A 16 -15.87 -29.73 20.00
N ILE A 17 -17.04 -29.57 19.38
CA ILE A 17 -17.18 -28.99 18.03
C ILE A 17 -16.77 -27.51 18.04
N THR A 18 -17.20 -26.76 19.06
CA THR A 18 -16.84 -25.34 19.16
C THR A 18 -15.34 -25.15 19.39
N LEU A 19 -14.70 -25.95 20.25
CA LEU A 19 -13.25 -25.88 20.49
C LEU A 19 -12.43 -26.19 19.23
N SER A 20 -12.82 -27.20 18.45
CA SER A 20 -12.12 -27.54 17.20
C SER A 20 -12.33 -26.49 16.10
N SER A 21 -13.48 -25.81 16.09
CA SER A 21 -13.72 -24.71 15.16
C SER A 21 -12.97 -23.42 15.52
N ILE A 22 -12.71 -23.14 16.80
CA ILE A 22 -11.94 -21.95 17.24
C ILE A 22 -10.48 -22.04 16.76
N THR A 23 -9.89 -23.24 16.72
CA THR A 23 -8.51 -23.42 16.26
C THR A 23 -8.35 -23.26 14.74
N ALA A 24 -9.42 -23.39 13.96
CA ALA A 24 -9.38 -23.21 12.51
C ALA A 24 -9.23 -21.74 12.10
N TYR A 25 -9.70 -20.81 12.93
CA TYR A 25 -9.63 -19.37 12.67
C TYR A 25 -8.28 -18.72 13.06
N ALA A 26 -7.37 -19.46 13.69
CA ALA A 26 -6.08 -18.96 14.16
C ALA A 26 -4.87 -19.56 13.43
N ALA A 27 -5.08 -20.45 12.46
CA ALA A 27 -3.99 -20.97 11.66
C ALA A 27 -3.62 -19.91 10.59
N MET A 28 -2.54 -19.15 10.85
CA MET A 28 -1.80 -18.50 9.77
C MET A 28 -1.56 -19.56 8.70
N CYS A 29 -2.05 -19.32 7.49
CA CYS A 29 -2.00 -20.31 6.42
C CYS A 29 -0.55 -20.80 6.23
N SER A 30 -0.32 -22.10 6.40
CA SER A 30 1.01 -22.70 6.48
C SER A 30 1.57 -23.12 5.11
N HIS A 31 0.94 -22.70 4.02
CA HIS A 31 1.38 -23.02 2.67
C HIS A 31 2.62 -22.19 2.31
N GLY A 32 3.57 -22.84 1.62
CA GLY A 32 4.79 -22.20 1.13
C GLY A 32 4.50 -21.01 0.21
N TRP A 33 5.50 -20.13 0.06
CA TRP A 33 5.38 -18.87 -0.67
C TRP A 33 5.02 -19.03 -2.15
N GLU A 34 5.32 -20.19 -2.73
CA GLU A 34 4.96 -20.57 -4.10
C GLU A 34 3.43 -20.64 -4.33
N TYR A 35 2.62 -20.72 -3.28
CA TYR A 35 1.16 -20.75 -3.37
C TYR A 35 0.50 -19.39 -3.13
N TRP A 36 1.29 -18.35 -2.86
CA TRP A 36 0.80 -16.99 -2.67
C TRP A 36 0.88 -16.24 -3.99
N GLU A 37 -0.22 -15.60 -4.39
CA GLU A 37 -0.23 -14.69 -5.52
C GLU A 37 -0.37 -13.25 -5.07
N VAL A 38 0.26 -12.35 -5.83
CA VAL A 38 0.08 -10.92 -5.67
C VAL A 38 -1.26 -10.55 -6.27
N MET A 39 -2.14 -10.02 -5.42
CA MET A 39 -3.46 -9.54 -5.80
C MET A 39 -3.38 -8.10 -6.28
N ASP A 40 -2.71 -7.27 -5.48
CA ASP A 40 -2.58 -5.84 -5.73
C ASP A 40 -1.28 -5.30 -5.12
N VAL A 41 -0.84 -4.15 -5.63
CA VAL A 41 0.33 -3.43 -5.13
C VAL A 41 -0.02 -1.95 -5.03
N ASP A 42 -0.12 -1.48 -3.79
CA ASP A 42 -0.30 -0.06 -3.49
C ASP A 42 1.06 0.60 -3.26
N TYR A 43 1.17 1.83 -3.77
CA TYR A 43 2.33 2.69 -3.57
C TYR A 43 1.89 3.97 -2.88
N ASP A 44 2.53 4.28 -1.77
CA ASP A 44 2.42 5.57 -1.11
C ASP A 44 3.78 6.28 -1.14
N TYR A 45 3.78 7.57 -1.45
CA TYR A 45 4.99 8.34 -1.67
C TYR A 45 5.07 9.55 -0.77
N GLU A 46 6.20 9.72 -0.10
CA GLU A 46 6.48 10.87 0.74
C GLU A 46 7.71 11.63 0.24
N TYR A 47 7.64 12.96 0.33
CA TYR A 47 8.79 13.81 0.05
C TYR A 47 9.84 13.68 1.17
N ILE A 48 11.10 13.44 0.80
CA ILE A 48 12.24 13.51 1.73
C ILE A 48 13.05 14.77 1.47
N ASP A 49 13.62 14.89 0.26
CA ASP A 49 14.51 15.99 -0.13
C ASP A 49 14.39 16.29 -1.63
N SER A 50 15.19 17.22 -2.15
CA SER A 50 15.13 17.63 -3.56
C SER A 50 15.56 16.57 -4.58
N GLY A 51 16.23 15.50 -4.15
CA GLY A 51 16.71 14.42 -5.00
C GLY A 51 15.78 13.19 -5.02
N VAL A 52 15.11 12.90 -3.91
CA VAL A 52 14.38 11.63 -3.75
C VAL A 52 13.02 11.73 -3.04
N CYS A 53 12.14 10.77 -3.39
CA CYS A 53 10.93 10.38 -2.66
C CYS A 53 11.17 9.10 -1.86
N TYR A 54 10.54 8.98 -0.71
CA TYR A 54 10.31 7.69 -0.06
C TYR A 54 9.10 7.02 -0.70
N ALA A 55 9.16 5.70 -0.87
CA ALA A 55 8.02 4.90 -1.27
C ALA A 55 7.75 3.79 -0.25
N THR A 56 6.53 3.74 0.26
CA THR A 56 5.99 2.59 0.98
C THR A 56 5.21 1.75 -0.01
N ILE A 57 5.60 0.49 -0.17
CA ILE A 57 5.00 -0.45 -1.10
C ILE A 57 4.26 -1.51 -0.30
N THR A 58 2.95 -1.52 -0.42
CA THR A 58 2.07 -2.50 0.22
C THR A 58 1.63 -3.52 -0.81
N THR A 59 2.09 -4.75 -0.67
CA THR A 59 1.72 -5.87 -1.54
C THR A 59 0.67 -6.72 -0.86
N TYR A 60 -0.51 -6.81 -1.45
CA TYR A 60 -1.56 -7.69 -0.98
C TYR A 60 -1.41 -9.05 -1.65
N VAL A 61 -1.44 -10.10 -0.84
CA VAL A 61 -1.26 -11.47 -1.32
C VAL A 61 -2.40 -12.36 -0.89
N GLU A 62 -2.75 -13.33 -1.73
CA GLU A 62 -3.73 -14.36 -1.42
C GLU A 62 -3.12 -15.75 -1.64
N CYS A 63 -3.35 -16.66 -0.71
CA CYS A 63 -2.97 -18.06 -0.89
C CYS A 63 -4.03 -18.80 -1.71
N LYS A 64 -3.62 -19.34 -2.87
CA LYS A 64 -4.48 -20.06 -3.82
C LYS A 64 -5.16 -21.31 -3.27
N ILE A 65 -4.65 -21.88 -2.18
CA ILE A 65 -5.18 -23.13 -1.61
C ILE A 65 -6.24 -22.83 -0.55
N CYS A 66 -5.95 -21.90 0.36
CA CYS A 66 -6.76 -21.64 1.56
C CYS A 66 -7.60 -20.35 1.46
N GLY A 67 -7.35 -19.49 0.48
CA GLY A 67 -7.99 -18.17 0.33
C GLY A 67 -7.59 -17.16 1.42
N THR A 68 -6.58 -17.48 2.24
CA THR A 68 -6.09 -16.53 3.25
C THR A 68 -5.38 -15.39 2.57
N THR A 69 -5.76 -14.17 2.96
CA THR A 69 -5.12 -12.93 2.51
C THR A 69 -4.05 -12.49 3.50
N GLY A 70 -3.02 -11.85 2.99
CA GLY A 70 -1.94 -11.25 3.77
C GLY A 70 -1.48 -9.93 3.15
N GLU A 71 -0.69 -9.20 3.93
CA GLU A 71 -0.10 -7.93 3.52
C GLU A 71 1.40 -7.98 3.78
N LEU A 72 2.17 -7.51 2.81
CA LEU A 72 3.61 -7.35 2.90
C LEU A 72 3.95 -5.89 2.68
N MET A 73 4.70 -5.32 3.61
CA MET A 73 5.20 -3.96 3.48
C MET A 73 6.69 -3.99 3.13
N SER A 74 7.06 -3.19 2.12
CA SER A 74 8.45 -2.91 1.79
C SER A 74 8.64 -1.42 1.55
N TYR A 75 9.90 -0.98 1.57
CA TYR A 75 10.25 0.43 1.50
C TYR A 75 11.33 0.66 0.46
N GLY A 76 11.23 1.77 -0.27
CA GLY A 76 12.17 2.16 -1.31
C GLY A 76 12.47 3.66 -1.32
N ILE A 77 13.60 4.02 -1.89
CA ILE A 77 13.95 5.40 -2.22
C ILE A 77 13.95 5.52 -3.73
N ASN A 78 13.14 6.43 -4.26
CA ASN A 78 12.99 6.66 -5.69
C ASN A 78 13.42 8.09 -6.05
N SER A 79 13.98 8.28 -7.23
CA SER A 79 14.19 9.64 -7.75
C SER A 79 12.83 10.30 -8.01
N HIS A 80 12.78 11.62 -7.86
CA HIS A 80 11.60 12.38 -8.25
C HIS A 80 11.31 12.25 -9.74
N GLU A 81 10.03 12.12 -10.07
CA GLU A 81 9.52 12.19 -11.44
C GLU A 81 8.91 13.58 -11.67
N TRP A 82 9.79 14.54 -11.98
CA TRP A 82 9.40 15.94 -12.14
C TRP A 82 8.65 16.18 -13.46
N VAL A 83 7.47 16.77 -13.36
CA VAL A 83 6.75 17.40 -14.46
C VAL A 83 6.82 18.91 -14.29
N ARG A 84 7.06 19.59 -15.40
CA ARG A 84 7.21 21.05 -15.44
C ARG A 84 6.04 21.67 -16.21
N GLU A 85 5.34 22.59 -15.56
CA GLU A 85 4.26 23.39 -16.14
C GLU A 85 4.72 24.85 -16.30
N ASP A 86 4.47 25.44 -17.46
CA ASP A 86 4.77 26.84 -17.74
C ASP A 86 3.66 27.75 -17.19
N LEU A 87 4.02 28.62 -16.26
CA LEU A 87 3.11 29.63 -15.68
C LEU A 87 3.21 30.99 -16.38
N GLY A 88 4.03 31.08 -17.43
CA GLY A 88 4.18 32.25 -18.29
C GLY A 88 5.21 33.26 -17.81
N HIS A 89 5.18 34.42 -18.46
CA HIS A 89 6.15 35.49 -18.28
C HIS A 89 6.01 36.22 -16.95
N ILE A 90 7.17 36.58 -16.39
CA ILE A 90 7.25 37.53 -15.28
C ILE A 90 7.34 38.95 -15.87
N PRO A 91 6.34 39.83 -15.63
CA PRO A 91 6.30 41.17 -16.22
C PRO A 91 7.54 42.00 -15.89
N GLY A 92 8.08 42.69 -16.90
CA GLY A 92 9.26 43.55 -16.74
C GLY A 92 10.59 42.80 -16.65
N THR A 93 10.61 41.49 -16.92
CA THR A 93 11.83 40.67 -16.94
C THR A 93 11.84 39.77 -18.18
N ASN A 94 13.01 39.19 -18.49
CA ASN A 94 13.16 38.16 -19.52
C ASN A 94 13.09 36.74 -18.92
N MET A 95 12.20 36.52 -17.94
CA MET A 95 12.08 35.24 -17.22
C MET A 95 10.67 34.65 -17.38
N HIS A 96 10.61 33.32 -17.43
CA HIS A 96 9.39 32.54 -17.23
C HIS A 96 9.35 31.99 -15.83
N ARG A 97 8.14 31.80 -15.32
CA ARG A 97 7.88 31.05 -14.10
C ARG A 97 7.44 29.64 -14.46
N PHE A 98 8.03 28.64 -13.82
CA PHE A 98 7.66 27.24 -14.00
C PHE A 98 7.24 26.62 -12.67
N ASN A 99 6.15 25.86 -12.68
CA ASN A 99 5.78 24.99 -11.58
C ASN A 99 6.33 23.59 -11.83
N ASN A 100 7.21 23.11 -10.95
CA ASN A 100 7.79 21.77 -11.03
C ASN A 100 7.10 20.93 -9.97
N THR A 101 6.35 19.90 -10.38
CA THR A 101 5.60 19.00 -9.49
C THR A 101 6.08 17.57 -9.70
N CYS A 102 6.34 16.84 -8.60
CA CYS A 102 6.65 15.43 -8.68
C CYS A 102 5.36 14.62 -8.84
N ASN A 103 5.27 13.76 -9.87
CA ASN A 103 4.11 12.90 -10.09
C ASN A 103 3.87 11.89 -8.96
N ASN A 104 4.93 11.51 -8.26
CA ASN A 104 4.88 10.47 -7.23
C ASN A 104 4.45 11.04 -5.88
N CYS A 105 5.23 11.96 -5.29
CA CYS A 105 4.95 12.49 -3.95
C CYS A 105 4.11 13.77 -3.93
N GLY A 106 3.78 14.34 -5.10
CA GLY A 106 3.00 15.58 -5.21
C GLY A 106 3.70 16.85 -4.73
N TYR A 107 4.94 16.78 -4.23
CA TYR A 107 5.71 17.97 -3.86
C TYR A 107 5.90 18.86 -5.09
N SER A 108 5.71 20.17 -4.89
CA SER A 108 5.85 21.16 -5.94
C SER A 108 6.68 22.35 -5.48
N PHE A 109 7.39 22.96 -6.43
CA PHE A 109 8.15 24.17 -6.22
C PHE A 109 8.23 25.00 -7.51
N ILE A 110 8.40 26.31 -7.33
CA ILE A 110 8.51 27.26 -8.44
C ILE A 110 9.97 27.50 -8.78
N THR A 111 10.29 27.47 -10.08
CA THR A 111 11.56 27.98 -10.60
C THR A 111 11.32 29.13 -11.57
N GLU A 112 12.34 29.96 -11.73
CA GLU A 112 12.35 31.05 -12.70
C GLU A 112 13.53 30.82 -13.65
N ASP A 113 13.23 30.59 -14.93
CA ASP A 113 14.26 30.34 -15.95
C ASP A 113 14.19 31.42 -17.04
N PHE A 114 15.34 31.70 -17.65
CA PHE A 114 15.44 32.71 -18.70
C PHE A 114 14.63 32.32 -19.94
N CYS A 115 13.85 33.27 -20.47
CA CYS A 115 13.18 33.10 -21.75
C CYS A 115 14.04 33.65 -22.89
N SER A 116 14.40 32.77 -23.83
CA SER A 116 15.20 33.12 -25.00
C SER A 116 14.40 33.75 -26.13
N ILE A 117 13.07 33.80 -26.01
CA ILE A 117 12.20 34.40 -27.01
C ILE A 117 12.16 35.92 -26.73
N PRO A 118 12.35 36.80 -27.72
CA PRO A 118 12.13 38.22 -27.54
C PRO A 118 10.61 38.52 -27.46
N HIS A 119 10.20 39.30 -26.46
CA HIS A 119 8.80 39.71 -26.21
C HIS A 119 8.60 41.20 -26.48
#